data_AF-A0A412AZQ6-F1
#
_entry.id   AF-A0A412AZQ6-F1
#
_cell.length_a   1.000
_cell.length_b   1.000
_cell.length_c   1.000
_cell.angle_alpha   90.00
_cell.angle_beta   90.00
_cell.angle_gamma   90.00
#
_symmetry.space_group_name_H-M   'P 1'
#
loop_
_entity.id
_entity.type
_entity.pdbx_description
1 polymer ?
#
loop_
_entity_poly.entity_id
_entity_poly.type
_entity_poly.pdbx_seq_one_letter_code
_entity_poly.pdbx_strand_id
1 'polypeptide(L)'
;MNRFSYWWTKLRLRAAGCAVRWAKKQVLLDIQNSRRATMLLENPYQRFIRLSAKREELAVRLKRLSGQPDGRPPILGIRFDAGEITLSGTAEDIPLYDQKIALVRHQNGDWGGVTEQEWAENNRSLQNGRGVVHSLYLSGNCRLFRLETDLADSKTTIRWERESV
;
A
#
# COMPACT_ATOMS: atom_id res chain seq x y z
N MET A 1 -63.59 14.68 20.86
CA MET A 1 -62.42 14.05 20.19
C MET A 1 -62.91 13.14 19.08
N ASN A 2 -62.55 13.41 17.82
CA ASN A 2 -63.13 12.70 16.67
C ASN A 2 -62.53 11.29 16.54
N ARG A 3 -63.23 10.27 17.06
CA ARG A 3 -62.77 8.87 17.16
C ARG A 3 -62.28 8.30 15.83
N PHE A 4 -62.87 8.74 14.73
CA PHE A 4 -62.48 8.33 13.38
C PHE A 4 -61.08 8.82 13.00
N SER A 5 -60.78 10.10 13.28
CA SER A 5 -59.46 10.69 13.03
C SER A 5 -58.36 10.04 13.89
N TYR A 6 -58.66 9.71 15.15
CA TYR A 6 -57.73 8.99 16.02
C TYR A 6 -57.41 7.59 15.47
N TRP A 7 -58.44 6.83 15.09
CA TRP A 7 -58.27 5.46 14.60
C TRP A 7 -57.51 5.45 13.26
N TRP A 8 -57.82 6.38 12.36
CA TRP A 8 -57.11 6.55 11.10
C TRP A 8 -55.64 6.92 11.29
N THR A 9 -55.34 7.86 12.19
CA THR A 9 -53.96 8.24 12.53
C THR A 9 -53.18 7.06 13.13
N LYS A 10 -53.81 6.27 14.02
CA LYS A 10 -53.21 5.07 14.60
C LYS A 10 -52.89 4.00 13.56
N LEU A 11 -53.77 3.82 12.56
CA LEU A 11 -53.53 2.90 11.45
C LEU A 11 -52.34 3.36 10.59
N ARG A 12 -52.30 4.65 10.22
CA ARG A 12 -51.18 5.23 9.44
C ARG A 12 -49.85 5.13 10.19
N LEU A 13 -49.86 5.34 11.51
CA LEU A 13 -48.68 5.17 12.35
C LEU A 13 -48.16 3.72 12.31
N ARG A 14 -49.06 2.72 12.37
CA ARG A 14 -48.66 1.31 12.23
C ARG A 14 -48.08 1.00 10.85
N ALA A 15 -48.71 1.49 9.79
CA ALA A 15 -48.22 1.33 8.43
C ALA A 15 -46.83 1.98 8.25
N ALA A 16 -46.65 3.20 8.75
CA ALA A 16 -45.35 3.89 8.76
C ALA A 16 -44.30 3.10 9.57
N GLY A 17 -44.66 2.57 10.74
CA GLY A 17 -43.76 1.74 11.55
C GLY A 17 -43.35 0.42 10.86
N CYS A 18 -44.24 -0.19 10.07
CA CYS A 18 -43.89 -1.33 9.22
C CYS A 18 -42.95 -0.93 8.09
N ALA A 19 -43.24 0.18 7.40
CA ALA A 19 -42.40 0.70 6.33
C ALA A 19 -40.97 1.03 6.81
N VAL A 20 -40.82 1.66 7.98
CA VAL A 20 -39.52 1.95 8.59
C VAL A 20 -38.74 0.67 8.92
N ARG A 21 -39.40 -0.34 9.49
CA ARG A 21 -38.74 -1.62 9.79
C ARG A 21 -38.27 -2.33 8.51
N TRP A 22 -39.06 -2.27 7.45
CA TRP A 22 -38.69 -2.83 6.16
C TRP A 22 -37.53 -2.07 5.52
N ALA A 23 -37.59 -0.74 5.50
CA ALA A 23 -36.50 0.10 5.01
C ALA A 23 -35.20 -0.14 5.78
N LYS A 24 -35.25 -0.23 7.12
CA LYS A 24 -34.09 -0.57 7.95
C LYS A 24 -33.49 -1.93 7.56
N LYS A 25 -34.34 -2.94 7.29
CA LYS A 25 -33.88 -4.26 6.87
C LYS A 25 -33.16 -4.20 5.51
N GLN A 26 -33.69 -3.44 4.56
CA GLN A 26 -33.05 -3.24 3.25
C GLN A 26 -31.68 -2.59 3.40
N VAL A 27 -31.59 -1.47 4.13
CA VAL A 27 -30.32 -0.78 4.37
C VAL A 27 -29.27 -1.71 5.00
N LEU A 28 -29.65 -2.54 5.99
CA LEU A 28 -28.73 -3.49 6.60
C LEU A 28 -28.25 -4.56 5.62
N LEU A 29 -29.13 -5.06 4.75
CA LEU A 29 -28.76 -6.02 3.71
C LEU A 29 -27.82 -5.39 2.68
N ASP A 30 -28.07 -4.16 2.26
CA ASP A 30 -27.22 -3.44 1.31
C ASP A 30 -25.82 -3.18 1.90
N ILE A 31 -25.74 -2.80 3.19
CA ILE A 31 -24.47 -2.66 3.90
C ILE A 31 -23.71 -3.99 3.95
N GLN A 32 -24.40 -5.10 4.27
CA GLN A 32 -23.77 -6.42 4.29
C GLN A 32 -23.30 -6.86 2.90
N ASN A 33 -24.11 -6.67 1.87
CA ASN A 33 -23.77 -7.00 0.49
C ASN A 33 -22.57 -6.16 0.00
N SER A 34 -22.55 -4.87 0.32
CA SER A 34 -21.41 -3.99 0.01
C SER A 34 -20.13 -4.47 0.69
N ARG A 35 -20.17 -4.79 2.00
CA ARG A 35 -19.01 -5.37 2.70
C ARG A 35 -18.55 -6.70 2.11
N ARG A 36 -19.49 -7.55 1.68
CA ARG A 36 -19.14 -8.81 1.03
C ARG A 36 -18.49 -8.57 -0.32
N ALA A 37 -19.00 -7.62 -1.11
CA ALA A 37 -18.42 -7.23 -2.38
C ALA A 37 -17.01 -6.66 -2.21
N THR A 38 -16.78 -5.80 -1.21
CA THR A 38 -15.42 -5.29 -0.93
C THR A 38 -14.47 -6.41 -0.52
N MET A 39 -14.89 -7.34 0.36
CA MET A 39 -14.06 -8.51 0.71
C MET A 39 -13.75 -9.43 -0.49
N LEU A 40 -14.73 -9.61 -1.39
CA LEU A 40 -14.56 -10.41 -2.60
C LEU A 40 -13.55 -9.80 -3.57
N LEU A 41 -13.33 -8.50 -3.54
CA LEU A 41 -12.30 -7.82 -4.33
C LEU A 41 -10.97 -7.76 -3.58
N GLU A 42 -11.01 -7.56 -2.26
CA GLU A 42 -9.82 -7.45 -1.42
C GLU A 42 -8.99 -8.74 -1.44
N ASN A 43 -9.61 -9.91 -1.33
CA ASN A 43 -8.88 -11.17 -1.28
C ASN A 43 -8.10 -11.48 -2.60
N PRO A 44 -8.73 -11.43 -3.79
CA PRO A 44 -8.02 -11.54 -5.05
C PRO A 44 -6.93 -10.48 -5.22
N TYR A 45 -7.18 -9.24 -4.79
CA TYR A 45 -6.19 -8.19 -4.86
C TYR A 45 -4.97 -8.47 -3.98
N GLN A 46 -5.18 -8.85 -2.71
CA GLN A 46 -4.09 -9.25 -1.81
C GLN A 46 -3.30 -10.46 -2.35
N ARG A 47 -4.00 -11.43 -2.96
CA ARG A 47 -3.35 -12.55 -3.64
C ARG A 47 -2.50 -12.07 -4.82
N PHE A 48 -3.01 -11.14 -5.62
CA PHE A 48 -2.28 -10.52 -6.71
C PHE A 48 -1.03 -9.79 -6.21
N ILE A 49 -1.15 -8.94 -5.17
CA ILE A 49 -0.02 -8.24 -4.55
C ILE A 49 1.06 -9.24 -4.11
N ARG A 50 0.68 -10.33 -3.44
CA ARG A 50 1.62 -11.36 -2.98
C ARG A 50 2.37 -12.04 -4.13
N LEU A 51 1.65 -12.41 -5.20
CA LEU A 51 2.25 -13.04 -6.37
C LEU A 51 3.19 -12.09 -7.10
N SER A 52 2.79 -10.83 -7.24
CA SER A 52 3.61 -9.77 -7.86
C SER A 52 4.86 -9.47 -7.05
N ALA A 53 4.75 -9.38 -5.72
CA ALA A 53 5.89 -9.26 -4.82
C ALA A 53 6.89 -10.42 -4.98
N LYS A 54 6.38 -11.67 -5.08
CA LYS A 54 7.25 -12.85 -5.29
C LYS A 54 7.94 -12.82 -6.64
N ARG A 55 7.22 -12.42 -7.70
CA ARG A 55 7.80 -12.21 -9.03
C ARG A 55 8.92 -11.16 -8.99
N GLU A 56 8.70 -10.05 -8.29
CA GLU A 56 9.69 -8.97 -8.20
C GLU A 56 10.94 -9.40 -7.43
N GLU A 57 10.78 -10.15 -6.33
CA GLU A 57 11.90 -10.76 -5.59
C GLU A 57 12.76 -11.64 -6.52
N LEU A 58 12.11 -12.46 -7.36
CA LEU A 58 12.82 -13.29 -8.35
C LEU A 58 13.50 -12.45 -9.44
N ALA A 59 12.87 -11.35 -9.87
CA ALA A 59 13.45 -10.43 -10.85
C ALA A 59 14.72 -9.76 -10.30
N VAL A 60 14.70 -9.28 -9.06
CA VAL A 60 15.89 -8.70 -8.39
C VAL A 60 16.98 -9.76 -8.22
N ARG A 61 16.61 -10.98 -7.82
CA ARG A 61 17.56 -12.10 -7.73
C ARG A 61 18.19 -12.42 -9.09
N LEU A 62 17.42 -12.38 -10.17
CA LEU A 62 17.93 -12.59 -11.52
C LEU A 62 18.90 -11.49 -11.92
N LYS A 63 18.54 -10.21 -11.73
CA LYS A 63 19.43 -9.06 -11.98
C LYS A 63 20.77 -9.19 -11.26
N ARG A 64 20.73 -9.65 -10.00
CA ARG A 64 21.94 -9.92 -9.21
C ARG A 64 22.82 -11.00 -9.85
N LEU A 65 22.23 -12.10 -10.32
CA LEU A 65 22.97 -13.22 -10.91
C LEU A 65 23.51 -12.90 -12.30
N SER A 66 22.74 -12.17 -13.12
CA SER A 66 23.15 -11.77 -14.46
C SER A 66 24.13 -10.60 -14.48
N GLY A 67 24.28 -9.88 -13.36
CA GLY A 67 24.88 -8.56 -13.33
C GLY A 67 23.91 -7.49 -13.85
N GLN A 68 24.18 -6.23 -13.50
CA GLN A 68 23.43 -5.09 -14.01
C GLN A 68 24.00 -4.65 -15.37
N PRO A 69 23.18 -4.61 -16.44
CA PRO A 69 23.67 -4.20 -17.76
C PRO A 69 24.00 -2.70 -17.83
N ASP A 70 23.45 -1.90 -16.91
CA ASP A 70 23.44 -0.43 -16.99
C ASP A 70 24.69 0.23 -16.36
N GLY A 71 25.76 -0.53 -16.07
CA GLY A 71 26.99 -0.01 -15.44
C GLY A 71 26.88 0.31 -13.94
N ARG A 72 25.68 0.21 -13.36
CA ARG A 72 25.41 0.45 -11.94
C ARG A 72 26.13 -0.53 -11.03
N PRO A 73 26.45 -0.14 -9.77
CA PRO A 73 27.08 -1.04 -8.83
C PRO A 73 26.23 -2.31 -8.57
N PRO A 74 26.85 -3.44 -8.20
CA PRO A 74 26.13 -4.71 -8.06
C PRO A 74 25.13 -4.69 -6.90
N ILE A 75 24.10 -5.54 -7.01
CA ILE A 75 23.18 -5.84 -5.91
C ILE A 75 23.88 -6.82 -4.97
N LEU A 76 24.11 -6.42 -3.72
CA LEU A 76 24.98 -7.17 -2.80
C LEU A 76 24.40 -8.50 -2.31
N GLY A 77 23.12 -8.74 -2.54
CA GLY A 77 22.42 -9.94 -2.07
C GLY A 77 22.26 -10.03 -0.56
N ILE A 78 22.53 -8.94 0.15
CA ILE A 78 22.19 -8.73 1.56
C ILE A 78 20.74 -8.26 1.60
N ARG A 79 19.90 -8.96 2.35
CA ARG A 79 18.53 -8.54 2.63
C ARG A 79 18.48 -7.93 4.02
N PHE A 80 17.75 -6.83 4.17
CA PHE A 80 17.47 -6.21 5.45
C PHE A 80 15.96 -6.18 5.74
N ASP A 81 15.62 -6.02 7.01
CA ASP A 81 14.23 -5.80 7.41
C ASP A 81 13.88 -4.32 7.27
N ALA A 82 12.72 -4.05 6.66
CA ALA A 82 12.19 -2.69 6.56
C ALA A 82 11.52 -2.25 7.86
N GLY A 83 11.21 -3.20 8.75
CA GLY A 83 10.51 -3.02 10.01
C GLY A 83 9.22 -2.20 9.87
N GLU A 84 9.07 -1.15 10.67
CA GLU A 84 7.87 -0.31 10.64
C GLU A 84 7.84 0.55 9.39
N ILE A 85 6.74 0.48 8.63
CA ILE A 85 6.56 1.24 7.38
C ILE A 85 5.60 2.41 7.65
N THR A 86 6.10 3.62 7.47
CA THR A 86 5.32 4.86 7.58
C THR A 86 5.19 5.53 6.22
N LEU A 87 4.01 6.11 5.96
CA LEU A 87 3.77 6.93 4.77
C LEU A 87 3.83 8.41 5.19
N SER A 88 4.56 9.21 4.44
CA SER A 88 4.48 10.67 4.55
C SER A 88 3.11 11.17 4.09
N GLY A 89 2.66 12.33 4.59
CA GLY A 89 1.26 12.75 4.50
C GLY A 89 0.67 12.73 3.08
N THR A 90 1.42 13.17 2.07
CA THR A 90 0.92 13.13 0.68
C THR A 90 1.13 11.80 -0.01
N ALA A 91 1.85 10.84 0.59
CA ALA A 91 2.20 9.54 0.01
C ALA A 91 1.12 8.45 0.18
N GLU A 92 0.02 8.74 0.88
CA GLU A 92 -1.15 7.84 0.93
C GLU A 92 -1.79 7.61 -0.45
N ASP A 93 -1.57 8.53 -1.40
CA ASP A 93 -2.04 8.43 -2.79
C ASP A 93 -1.19 7.48 -3.66
N ILE A 94 0.00 7.04 -3.19
CA ILE A 94 0.82 6.07 -3.90
C ILE A 94 0.05 4.74 -3.93
N PRO A 95 -0.19 4.13 -5.10
CA PRO A 95 -0.89 2.85 -5.17
C PRO A 95 -0.23 1.78 -4.30
N LEU A 96 -1.03 1.03 -3.54
CA LEU A 96 -0.52 -0.05 -2.66
C LEU A 96 0.36 -1.04 -3.41
N TYR A 97 0.02 -1.34 -4.67
CA TYR A 97 0.85 -2.15 -5.55
C TYR A 97 2.27 -1.57 -5.70
N ASP A 98 2.40 -0.30 -6.08
CA ASP A 98 3.69 0.36 -6.29
C ASP A 98 4.50 0.39 -4.99
N GLN A 99 3.86 0.70 -3.86
CA GLN A 99 4.50 0.67 -2.54
C GLN A 99 5.09 -0.72 -2.23
N LYS A 100 4.33 -1.79 -2.47
CA LYS A 100 4.76 -3.17 -2.18
C LYS A 100 5.87 -3.64 -3.09
N ILE A 101 5.81 -3.33 -4.40
CA ILE A 101 6.87 -3.67 -5.34
C ILE A 101 8.16 -2.92 -5.01
N ALA A 102 8.06 -1.61 -4.74
CA ALA A 102 9.19 -0.80 -4.30
C ALA A 102 9.83 -1.34 -3.02
N LEU A 103 9.03 -1.69 -2.02
CA LEU A 103 9.53 -2.24 -0.76
C LEU A 103 10.30 -3.55 -0.96
N VAL A 104 9.80 -4.45 -1.82
CA VAL A 104 10.50 -5.70 -2.13
C VAL A 104 11.85 -5.42 -2.78
N ARG A 105 11.90 -4.50 -3.75
CA ARG A 105 13.15 -4.12 -4.42
C ARG A 105 14.14 -3.50 -3.44
N HIS A 106 13.66 -2.57 -2.63
CA HIS A 106 14.44 -1.86 -1.60
C HIS A 106 15.05 -2.84 -0.60
N GLN A 107 14.25 -3.73 0.00
CA GLN A 107 14.73 -4.76 0.94
C GLN A 107 15.80 -5.69 0.34
N ASN A 108 15.78 -5.90 -0.99
CA ASN A 108 16.72 -6.76 -1.69
C ASN A 108 17.91 -5.99 -2.31
N GLY A 109 18.04 -4.69 -2.05
CA GLY A 109 19.16 -3.88 -2.51
C GLY A 109 19.10 -3.43 -3.97
N ASP A 110 17.91 -3.45 -4.60
CA ASP A 110 17.68 -2.79 -5.87
C ASP A 110 17.20 -1.36 -5.60
N TRP A 111 18.11 -0.39 -5.61
CA TRP A 111 17.84 1.00 -5.21
C TRP A 111 17.07 1.82 -6.26
N GLY A 112 16.70 1.22 -7.39
CA GLY A 112 15.87 1.89 -8.39
C GLY A 112 16.62 2.98 -9.16
N GLY A 113 16.03 4.15 -9.29
CA GLY A 113 16.49 5.27 -10.13
C GLY A 113 17.49 6.21 -9.48
N VAL A 114 18.12 5.83 -8.37
CA VAL A 114 19.15 6.65 -7.70
C VAL A 114 20.42 6.76 -8.55
N THR A 115 21.26 7.74 -8.23
CA THR A 115 22.57 7.94 -8.87
C THR A 115 23.55 6.80 -8.52
N GLU A 116 24.61 6.64 -9.30
CA GLU A 116 25.65 5.63 -9.01
C GLU A 116 26.35 5.87 -7.66
N GLN A 117 26.55 7.14 -7.29
CA GLN A 117 27.13 7.51 -6.01
C GLN A 117 26.22 7.14 -4.84
N GLU A 118 24.93 7.46 -4.92
CA GLU A 118 23.94 7.05 -3.92
C GLU A 118 23.84 5.53 -3.84
N TRP A 119 23.88 4.83 -4.98
CA TRP A 119 23.90 3.37 -5.02
C TRP A 119 25.09 2.79 -4.26
N ALA A 120 26.29 3.31 -4.50
CA ALA A 120 27.51 2.88 -3.82
C ALA A 120 27.46 3.16 -2.31
N GLU A 121 26.91 4.31 -1.91
CA GLU A 121 26.74 4.66 -0.50
C GLU A 121 25.71 3.77 0.20
N ASN A 122 24.57 3.50 -0.43
CA ASN A 122 23.59 2.55 0.09
C ASN A 122 24.20 1.15 0.29
N ASN A 123 24.97 0.68 -0.70
CA ASN A 123 25.67 -0.58 -0.61
C ASN A 123 26.65 -0.61 0.57
N ARG A 124 27.38 0.49 0.80
CA ARG A 124 28.29 0.63 1.94
C ARG A 124 27.53 0.62 3.27
N SER A 125 26.46 1.38 3.40
CA SER A 125 25.60 1.41 4.60
C SER A 125 25.03 0.02 4.90
N LEU A 126 24.54 -0.67 3.86
CA LEU A 126 24.00 -2.02 3.97
C LEU A 126 25.06 -3.04 4.42
N GLN A 127 26.28 -2.97 3.89
CA GLN A 127 27.39 -3.84 4.32
C GLN A 127 27.77 -3.62 5.79
N ASN A 128 27.74 -2.36 6.23
CA ASN A 128 28.06 -2.00 7.60
C ASN A 128 26.89 -2.23 8.56
N GLY A 129 25.69 -2.52 8.05
CA GLY A 129 24.47 -2.69 8.84
C GLY A 129 24.05 -1.43 9.61
N ARG A 130 24.43 -0.24 9.14
CA ARG A 130 24.18 1.04 9.83
C ARG A 130 23.97 2.17 8.84
N GLY A 131 23.32 3.24 9.31
CA GLY A 131 23.00 4.41 8.52
C GLY A 131 21.66 4.28 7.79
N VAL A 132 21.39 5.23 6.89
CA VAL A 132 20.15 5.30 6.13
C VAL A 132 20.40 4.86 4.70
N VAL A 133 19.59 3.93 4.20
CA VAL A 133 19.54 3.56 2.78
C VAL A 133 18.31 4.17 2.13
N HIS A 134 18.45 4.66 0.90
CA HIS A 134 17.32 5.23 0.19
C HIS A 134 17.20 4.72 -1.24
N SER A 135 15.98 4.54 -1.73
CA SER A 135 15.70 4.10 -3.09
C SER A 135 14.67 5.00 -3.76
N LEU A 136 14.73 5.09 -5.09
CA LEU A 136 13.88 5.97 -5.88
C LEU A 136 13.14 5.16 -6.95
N TYR A 137 11.81 5.26 -7.00
CA TYR A 137 11.01 4.51 -7.95
C TYR A 137 9.95 5.40 -8.62
N LEU A 138 9.52 4.97 -9.80
CA LEU A 138 8.45 5.59 -10.56
C LEU A 138 7.12 4.90 -10.24
N SER A 139 6.13 5.66 -9.80
CA SER A 139 4.76 5.17 -9.65
C SER A 139 4.04 5.17 -11.00
N GLY A 140 2.95 4.38 -11.13
CA GLY A 140 2.12 4.31 -12.33
C GLY A 140 1.53 5.65 -12.80
N ASN A 141 1.49 6.67 -11.93
CA ASN A 141 1.11 8.05 -12.28
C ASN A 141 2.27 8.90 -12.82
N CYS A 142 3.41 8.28 -13.15
CA CYS A 142 4.63 8.93 -13.62
C CYS A 142 5.28 9.90 -12.62
N ARG A 143 4.97 9.80 -11.32
CA ARG A 143 5.63 10.56 -10.26
C ARG A 143 6.67 9.69 -9.56
N LEU A 144 7.77 10.31 -9.13
CA LEU A 144 8.85 9.63 -8.42
C LEU A 144 8.62 9.68 -6.92
N PHE A 145 8.78 8.55 -6.25
CA PHE A 145 8.71 8.42 -4.81
C PHE A 145 9.94 7.69 -4.26
N ARG A 146 10.26 8.00 -3.00
CA ARG A 146 11.45 7.54 -2.29
C ARG A 146 11.06 6.65 -1.13
N LEU A 147 11.82 5.59 -0.90
CA LEU A 147 11.83 4.85 0.36
C LEU A 147 13.13 5.16 1.07
N GLU A 148 13.06 5.43 2.37
CA GLU A 148 14.23 5.64 3.22
C GLU A 148 14.12 4.69 4.40
N THR A 149 15.13 3.85 4.61
CA THR A 149 15.19 2.96 5.78
C THR A 149 16.39 3.31 6.64
N ASP A 150 16.13 3.62 7.91
CA ASP A 150 17.17 3.58 8.93
C ASP A 150 17.45 2.12 9.30
N LEU A 151 18.65 1.65 8.99
CA LEU A 151 19.06 0.26 9.23
C LEU A 151 19.24 -0.06 10.71
N ALA A 152 19.51 0.93 11.57
CA ALA A 152 19.66 0.71 13.01
C ALA A 152 18.29 0.59 13.68
N ASP A 153 17.35 1.46 13.31
CA ASP A 153 16.01 1.50 13.91
C ASP A 153 15.00 0.58 13.21
N SER A 154 15.35 0.02 12.04
CA SER A 154 14.43 -0.74 11.19
C SER A 154 13.12 0.00 10.93
N LYS A 155 13.23 1.27 10.53
CA LYS A 155 12.08 2.13 10.20
C LYS A 155 12.19 2.58 8.76
N THR A 156 11.13 2.37 8.00
CA THR A 156 11.05 2.73 6.59
C THR A 156 9.99 3.79 6.36
N THR A 157 10.39 4.92 5.81
CA THR A 157 9.48 6.00 5.40
C THR A 157 9.31 5.98 3.89
N ILE A 158 8.08 6.08 3.40
CA ILE A 158 7.76 6.25 1.98
C ILE A 158 7.23 7.67 1.77
N ARG A 159 7.80 8.39 0.81
CA ARG A 159 7.40 9.78 0.50
C ARG A 159 7.51 10.08 -0.99
N TRP A 160 6.80 11.09 -1.48
CA TRP A 160 7.07 11.62 -2.82
C TRP A 160 8.43 12.33 -2.84
N GLU A 161 9.16 12.24 -3.96
CA GLU A 161 10.48 12.87 -4.07
C GLU A 161 10.41 14.40 -4.00
N ARG A 162 9.30 14.98 -4.48
CA ARG A 162 9.04 16.43 -4.46
C ARG A 162 7.92 16.77 -3.49
N GLU A 163 7.95 16.22 -2.29
CA GLU A 163 7.09 16.70 -1.22
C GLU A 163 7.63 18.07 -0.77
N SER A 164 6.94 19.15 -1.15
CA SER A 164 7.24 20.49 -0.66
C SER A 164 6.94 20.54 0.83
N VAL A 165 7.97 20.67 1.66
CA VAL A 165 7.84 21.09 3.06
C VAL A 165 7.40 22.55 3.11
#